data_AF-A0A8J3IDY5-F1
#
_entry.id   AF-A0A8J3IDY5-F1
#
_cell.length_a   1.000
_cell.length_b   1.000
_cell.length_c   1.000
_cell.angle_alpha   90.00
_cell.angle_beta   90.00
_cell.angle_gamma   90.00
#
_symmetry.space_group_name_H-M   'P 1'
#
loop_
_entity.id
_entity.type
_entity.pdbx_description
1 polymer ?
#
loop_
_entity_poly.entity_id
_entity_poly.type
_entity_poly.pdbx_seq_one_letter_code
_entity_poly.pdbx_strand_id
1 'polypeptide(L)'
;MVQLTPVARARLEAFKAVVVKHAHLQDVDDQLSLRVEEHADATHVLLCGPDSVGKSKALSIIAERFKDEETDRFVVPILLLEPIPPDQGAYLRLDYYWQIIDTLKEHVLVKELVGSVAHIMTAPKPARAKLGTIDWFKMRQVAEQALIRARVKAVFADEGHRLMQGDGSHSVDEQLEWMKSLSNRTSEFPALSIQHVWR
;
A
#
# COMPACT_ATOMS: atom_id res chain seq x y z
N MET A 1 -26.00 -10.45 -29.04
CA MET A 1 -24.67 -10.86 -28.54
C MET A 1 -23.93 -11.56 -29.67
N VAL A 2 -22.86 -10.96 -30.18
CA VAL A 2 -22.06 -11.59 -31.25
C VAL A 2 -21.18 -12.68 -30.63
N GLN A 3 -21.38 -13.93 -31.02
CA GLN A 3 -20.53 -15.03 -30.58
C GLN A 3 -19.27 -15.09 -31.45
N LEU A 4 -18.11 -15.05 -30.81
CA LEU A 4 -16.81 -15.20 -31.48
C LEU A 4 -16.65 -16.62 -32.00
N THR A 5 -16.16 -16.76 -33.23
CA THR A 5 -15.83 -18.07 -33.80
C THR A 5 -14.71 -18.74 -32.99
N PRO A 6 -14.60 -20.08 -33.01
CA PRO A 6 -13.55 -20.80 -32.27
C PRO A 6 -12.14 -20.31 -32.61
N VAL A 7 -11.90 -19.98 -33.87
CA VAL A 7 -10.62 -19.43 -34.36
C VAL A 7 -10.36 -18.03 -33.81
N ALA A 8 -11.37 -17.15 -33.80
CA ALA A 8 -11.24 -15.81 -33.23
C ALA A 8 -11.03 -15.86 -31.71
N ARG A 9 -11.68 -16.81 -31.03
CA ARG A 9 -11.49 -17.06 -29.59
C ARG A 9 -10.09 -17.58 -29.28
N ALA A 10 -9.58 -18.55 -30.05
CA ALA A 10 -8.21 -19.04 -29.90
C ALA A 10 -7.16 -17.93 -30.15
N ARG A 11 -7.38 -17.08 -31.16
CA ARG A 11 -6.52 -15.90 -31.41
C ARG A 11 -6.57 -14.88 -30.28
N LEU A 12 -7.75 -14.62 -29.71
CA LEU A 12 -7.90 -13.70 -28.59
C LEU A 12 -7.20 -14.23 -27.33
N GLU A 13 -7.34 -15.52 -27.03
CA GLU A 13 -6.65 -16.15 -25.90
C GLU A 13 -5.13 -16.17 -26.10
N ALA A 14 -4.66 -16.47 -27.32
CA ALA A 14 -3.24 -16.36 -27.67
C ALA A 14 -2.73 -14.91 -27.51
N PHE A 15 -3.50 -13.91 -27.94
CA PHE A 15 -3.15 -12.50 -27.80
C PHE A 15 -3.10 -12.06 -26.33
N LYS A 16 -4.08 -12.45 -25.51
CA LYS A 16 -4.07 -12.18 -24.06
C LYS A 16 -2.90 -12.87 -23.34
N ALA A 17 -2.45 -14.02 -23.85
CA ALA A 17 -1.31 -14.74 -23.32
C ALA A 17 0.04 -14.09 -23.69
N VAL A 18 0.08 -13.20 -24.70
CA VAL A 18 1.29 -12.43 -25.00
C VAL A 18 1.46 -11.33 -23.96
N VAL A 19 2.30 -11.61 -22.96
CA VAL A 19 2.78 -10.60 -22.01
C VAL A 19 3.98 -9.90 -22.64
N VAL A 20 3.75 -8.76 -23.29
CA VAL A 20 4.84 -7.87 -23.72
C VAL A 20 5.21 -6.99 -22.53
N LYS A 21 6.49 -7.00 -22.11
CA LYS A 21 7.01 -5.95 -21.23
C LYS A 21 6.90 -4.62 -21.99
N HIS A 22 5.88 -3.84 -21.65
CA HIS A 22 5.68 -2.52 -22.23
C HIS A 22 6.88 -1.64 -21.84
N ALA A 23 7.55 -0.98 -22.79
CA ALA A 23 8.76 -0.18 -22.49
C ALA A 23 8.53 0.86 -21.38
N HIS A 24 7.33 1.44 -21.31
CA HIS A 24 6.92 2.34 -20.23
C HIS A 24 6.80 1.66 -18.86
N LEU A 25 6.46 0.36 -18.81
CA LEU A 25 6.44 -0.38 -17.55
C LEU A 25 7.86 -0.57 -17.03
N GLN A 26 8.82 -0.80 -17.94
CA GLN A 26 10.23 -0.94 -17.57
C GLN A 26 10.82 0.37 -17.06
N ASP A 27 10.53 1.49 -17.70
CA ASP A 27 10.96 2.81 -17.22
C ASP A 27 10.37 3.14 -15.83
N VAL A 28 9.08 2.87 -15.61
CA VAL A 28 8.44 3.06 -14.30
C VAL A 28 9.04 2.12 -13.25
N ASP A 29 9.31 0.87 -13.62
CA ASP A 29 9.96 -0.11 -12.75
C ASP A 29 11.36 0.35 -12.33
N ASP A 30 12.22 0.71 -13.29
CA ASP A 30 13.58 1.20 -13.03
C ASP A 30 13.57 2.44 -12.13
N GLN A 31 12.68 3.40 -12.41
CA GLN A 31 12.53 4.60 -11.59
C GLN A 31 12.05 4.29 -10.17
N LEU A 32 11.06 3.40 -10.01
CA LEU A 32 10.55 3.04 -8.69
C LEU A 32 11.57 2.22 -7.91
N SER A 33 12.31 1.30 -8.55
CA SER A 33 13.39 0.53 -7.93
C SER A 33 14.46 1.41 -7.35
N LEU A 34 14.95 2.37 -8.14
CA LEU A 34 15.96 3.32 -7.69
C LEU A 34 15.50 4.04 -6.43
N ARG A 35 14.22 4.44 -6.36
CA ARG A 35 13.65 5.11 -5.19
C ARG A 35 13.50 4.21 -3.97
N VAL A 36 13.18 2.94 -4.17
CA VAL A 36 13.11 1.93 -3.10
C VAL A 36 14.50 1.64 -2.54
N GLU A 37 15.53 1.58 -3.38
CA GLU A 37 16.89 1.20 -2.99
C GLU A 37 17.74 2.36 -2.47
N GLU A 38 17.70 3.53 -3.11
CA GLU A 38 18.64 4.62 -2.80
C GLU A 38 18.19 5.53 -1.67
N HIS A 39 16.95 5.39 -1.15
CA HIS A 39 16.39 6.05 0.05
C HIS A 39 16.59 7.58 0.26
N ALA A 40 17.32 8.30 -0.60
CA ALA A 40 18.01 9.52 -0.17
C ALA A 40 17.22 10.83 -0.38
N ASP A 41 16.32 10.90 -1.37
CA ASP A 41 15.85 12.22 -1.84
C ASP A 41 14.35 12.46 -1.76
N ALA A 42 13.52 11.44 -1.47
CA ALA A 42 12.07 11.61 -1.40
C ALA A 42 11.42 10.66 -0.40
N THR A 43 10.72 11.22 0.59
CA THR A 43 9.90 10.44 1.54
C THR A 43 8.63 9.90 0.88
N HIS A 44 8.10 10.60 -0.12
CA HIS A 44 6.86 10.24 -0.83
C HIS A 44 7.06 10.37 -2.34
N VAL A 45 6.60 9.37 -3.10
CA VAL A 45 6.68 9.36 -4.57
C VAL A 45 5.31 9.07 -5.14
N LEU A 46 4.97 9.84 -6.17
CA LEU A 46 3.65 9.93 -6.74
C LEU A 46 3.59 9.28 -8.12
N LEU A 47 2.80 8.21 -8.29
CA LEU A 47 2.54 7.61 -9.60
C LEU A 47 1.17 8.05 -10.14
N CYS A 48 1.18 9.07 -11.00
CA CYS A 48 -0.02 9.61 -11.64
C CYS A 48 -0.25 9.07 -13.06
N GLY A 49 -1.51 8.92 -13.44
CA GLY A 49 -1.92 8.56 -14.80
C GLY A 49 -3.43 8.37 -14.89
N PRO A 50 -4.02 8.24 -16.08
CA PRO A 50 -5.46 7.97 -16.23
C PRO A 50 -5.88 6.64 -15.61
N ASP A 51 -7.18 6.47 -15.37
CA ASP A 51 -7.76 5.17 -15.04
C ASP A 51 -7.44 4.12 -16.11
N SER A 52 -7.30 2.86 -15.70
CA SER A 52 -7.09 1.70 -16.58
C SER A 52 -5.77 1.66 -17.38
N VAL A 53 -4.81 2.56 -17.12
CA VAL A 53 -3.47 2.50 -17.74
C VAL A 53 -2.54 1.45 -17.13
N GLY A 54 -3.02 0.71 -16.12
CA GLY A 54 -2.28 -0.41 -15.52
C GLY A 54 -1.37 -0.05 -14.35
N LYS A 55 -1.57 1.11 -13.68
CA LYS A 55 -0.79 1.51 -12.49
C LYS A 55 -0.80 0.43 -11.39
N SER A 56 -1.98 0.00 -10.97
CA SER A 56 -2.18 -1.09 -10.01
C SER A 56 -1.43 -2.36 -10.42
N LYS A 57 -1.48 -2.68 -11.73
CA LYS A 57 -0.78 -3.85 -12.26
C LYS A 57 0.73 -3.67 -12.18
N ALA A 58 1.25 -2.49 -12.51
CA ALA A 58 2.66 -2.17 -12.37
C ALA A 58 3.14 -2.34 -10.93
N LEU A 59 2.43 -1.76 -9.96
CA LEU A 59 2.77 -1.90 -8.54
C LEU A 59 2.80 -3.36 -8.09
N SER A 60 1.80 -4.15 -8.48
CA SER A 60 1.76 -5.57 -8.14
C SER A 60 2.93 -6.36 -8.73
N ILE A 61 3.33 -6.06 -9.98
CA ILE A 61 4.45 -6.74 -10.65
C ILE A 61 5.76 -6.38 -9.94
N ILE A 62 5.96 -5.11 -9.63
CA ILE A 62 7.17 -4.62 -8.95
C ILE A 62 7.24 -5.21 -7.54
N ALA A 63 6.14 -5.18 -6.78
CA ALA A 63 6.07 -5.74 -5.43
C ALA A 63 6.39 -7.24 -5.40
N GLU A 64 5.83 -8.04 -6.31
CA GLU A 64 6.15 -9.47 -6.41
C GLU A 64 7.60 -9.69 -6.85
N ARG A 65 8.14 -8.90 -7.79
CA ARG A 65 9.56 -9.02 -8.19
C ARG A 65 10.50 -8.80 -7.00
N PHE A 66 10.31 -7.71 -6.25
CA PHE A 66 11.12 -7.42 -5.05
C PHE A 66 11.03 -8.53 -4.01
N LYS A 67 9.84 -9.13 -3.84
CA LYS A 67 9.62 -10.25 -2.93
C LYS A 67 10.30 -11.53 -3.40
N ASP A 68 10.30 -11.80 -4.71
CA ASP A 68 10.97 -12.97 -5.30
C ASP A 68 12.51 -12.83 -5.27
N GLU A 69 13.03 -11.59 -5.35
CA GLU A 69 14.45 -11.27 -5.26
C GLU A 69 14.97 -11.23 -3.81
N GLU A 70 14.09 -11.00 -2.83
CA GLU A 70 14.45 -10.96 -1.43
C GLU A 70 14.67 -12.37 -0.87
N THR A 71 15.86 -12.59 -0.31
CA THR A 71 16.28 -13.91 0.19
C THR A 71 16.09 -14.03 1.70
N ASP A 72 16.03 -12.91 2.43
CA ASP A 72 15.75 -12.91 3.86
C ASP A 72 14.24 -12.98 4.11
N ARG A 73 13.78 -14.13 4.61
CA ARG A 73 12.37 -14.38 4.98
C ARG A 73 11.83 -13.44 6.08
N PHE A 74 12.68 -12.67 6.75
CA PHE A 74 12.29 -11.69 7.76
C PHE A 74 12.12 -10.28 7.20
N VAL A 75 12.35 -10.10 5.89
CA VAL A 75 12.21 -8.83 5.19
C VAL A 75 10.96 -8.87 4.32
N VAL A 76 10.16 -7.81 4.37
CA VAL A 76 9.03 -7.56 3.48
C VAL A 76 9.36 -6.34 2.64
N PRO A 77 10.07 -6.49 1.50
CA PRO A 77 10.67 -5.36 0.81
C PRO A 77 9.62 -4.33 0.35
N ILE A 78 8.47 -4.79 -0.13
CA ILE A 78 7.36 -3.91 -0.50
C ILE A 78 6.10 -4.36 0.21
N LEU A 79 5.52 -3.47 1.01
CA LEU A 79 4.19 -3.64 1.59
C LEU A 79 3.16 -2.99 0.67
N LEU A 80 2.42 -3.79 -0.10
CA LEU A 80 1.32 -3.31 -0.92
C LEU A 80 0.03 -3.20 -0.10
N LEU A 81 -0.53 -1.99 -0.05
CA LEU A 81 -1.78 -1.65 0.60
C LEU A 81 -2.77 -1.12 -0.43
N GLU A 82 -4.05 -1.40 -0.22
CA GLU A 82 -5.14 -0.80 -0.96
C GLU A 82 -6.04 -0.09 0.05
N PRO A 83 -5.89 1.22 0.28
CA PRO A 83 -6.75 1.97 1.18
C PRO A 83 -8.20 1.81 0.73
N ILE A 84 -9.03 1.17 1.56
CA ILE A 84 -10.43 0.91 1.23
C ILE A 84 -11.23 2.13 1.66
N PRO A 85 -12.07 2.72 0.78
CA PRO A 85 -12.92 3.82 1.20
C PRO A 85 -13.86 3.33 2.30
N PRO A 86 -14.12 4.13 3.34
CA PRO A 86 -15.08 3.75 4.36
C PRO A 86 -16.48 3.64 3.76
N ASP A 87 -17.30 2.72 4.29
CA ASP A 87 -18.70 2.58 3.87
C ASP A 87 -19.53 3.84 4.22
N GLN A 88 -19.10 4.59 5.24
CA GLN A 88 -19.64 5.89 5.65
C GLN A 88 -18.54 6.77 6.26
N GLY A 89 -18.54 8.06 5.92
CA GLY A 89 -17.57 9.04 6.44
C GLY A 89 -16.29 9.09 5.60
N ALA A 90 -15.21 9.61 6.18
CA ALA A 90 -13.92 9.66 5.49
C ALA A 90 -12.91 8.69 6.07
N TYR A 91 -11.83 8.49 5.31
CA TYR A 91 -10.83 7.50 5.61
C TYR A 91 -10.11 7.85 6.93
N LEU A 92 -10.17 6.94 7.89
CA LEU A 92 -9.52 7.15 9.18
C LEU A 92 -8.06 6.70 9.09
N ARG A 93 -7.14 7.48 9.66
CA ARG A 93 -5.74 7.06 9.87
C ARG A 93 -5.64 5.70 10.58
N LEU A 94 -6.64 5.37 11.40
CA LEU A 94 -6.79 4.08 12.05
C LEU A 94 -6.94 2.92 11.06
N ASP A 95 -7.69 3.10 9.97
CA ASP A 95 -7.86 2.07 8.94
C ASP A 95 -6.53 1.77 8.23
N TYR A 96 -5.67 2.78 8.05
CA TYR A 96 -4.33 2.59 7.52
C TYR A 96 -3.46 1.72 8.43
N TYR A 97 -3.45 2.02 9.74
CA TYR A 97 -2.73 1.21 10.72
C TYR A 97 -3.27 -0.22 10.77
N TRP A 98 -4.60 -0.36 10.71
CA TRP A 98 -5.25 -1.66 10.67
C TRP A 98 -4.81 -2.47 9.46
N GLN A 99 -4.77 -1.87 8.26
CA GLN A 99 -4.31 -2.55 7.05
C GLN A 99 -2.84 -2.99 7.14
N ILE A 100 -1.95 -2.14 7.66
CA ILE A 100 -0.53 -2.53 7.86
C ILE A 100 -0.44 -3.77 8.76
N ILE A 101 -1.15 -3.75 9.89
CA ILE A 101 -1.12 -4.84 10.86
C ILE A 101 -1.75 -6.10 10.27
N ASP A 102 -2.87 -5.98 9.57
CA ASP A 102 -3.57 -7.12 8.96
C ASP A 102 -2.73 -7.78 7.86
N THR A 103 -2.04 -7.00 7.01
CA THR A 103 -1.16 -7.52 5.96
C THR A 103 0.07 -8.22 6.55
N LEU A 104 0.62 -7.71 7.65
CA LEU A 104 1.82 -8.26 8.30
C LEU A 104 1.53 -9.29 9.41
N LYS A 105 0.26 -9.63 9.68
CA LYS A 105 -0.11 -10.42 10.88
C LYS A 105 0.51 -11.82 10.96
N GLU A 106 0.77 -12.44 9.81
CA GLU A 106 1.40 -13.76 9.72
C GLU A 106 2.94 -13.70 9.69
N HIS A 107 3.52 -12.50 9.61
CA HIS A 107 4.97 -12.34 9.62
C HIS A 107 5.55 -12.77 10.98
N VAL A 108 6.60 -13.60 10.95
CA VAL A 108 7.15 -14.28 12.14
C VAL A 108 7.51 -13.31 13.26
N LEU A 109 8.10 -12.17 12.92
CA LEU A 109 8.53 -11.15 13.89
C LEU A 109 7.40 -10.20 14.34
N VAL A 110 6.26 -10.20 13.64
CA VAL A 110 5.12 -9.30 13.89
C VAL A 110 4.01 -9.99 14.67
N LYS A 111 3.85 -11.31 14.52
CA LYS A 111 2.75 -12.09 15.10
C LYS A 111 2.50 -11.82 16.59
N GLU A 112 3.56 -11.71 17.38
CA GLU A 112 3.45 -11.40 18.82
C GLU A 112 2.93 -9.97 19.11
N LEU A 113 3.27 -8.99 18.26
CA LEU A 113 2.78 -7.61 18.39
C LEU A 113 1.26 -7.53 18.19
N VAL A 114 0.74 -8.30 17.24
CA VAL A 114 -0.70 -8.30 16.90
C VAL A 114 -1.55 -8.68 18.12
N GLY A 115 -1.06 -9.59 18.97
CA GLY A 115 -1.75 -9.99 20.20
C GLY A 115 -2.07 -8.82 21.13
N SER A 116 -1.23 -7.78 21.16
CA SER A 116 -1.42 -6.61 22.01
C SER A 116 -2.62 -5.74 21.59
N VAL A 117 -3.02 -5.80 20.32
CA VAL A 117 -4.11 -5.02 19.70
C VAL A 117 -5.22 -5.90 19.14
N ALA A 118 -5.19 -7.21 19.38
CA ALA A 118 -6.17 -8.16 18.83
C ALA A 118 -7.63 -7.76 19.13
N HIS A 119 -7.89 -7.27 20.34
CA HIS A 119 -9.21 -6.77 20.75
C HIS A 119 -9.70 -5.55 19.94
N ILE A 120 -8.78 -4.74 19.42
CA ILE A 120 -9.09 -3.59 18.54
C ILE A 120 -9.32 -4.10 17.11
N MET A 121 -8.49 -5.04 16.65
CA MET A 121 -8.56 -5.62 15.31
C MET A 121 -9.88 -6.36 15.05
N THR A 122 -10.40 -7.04 16.07
CA THR A 122 -11.67 -7.79 16.01
C THR A 122 -12.91 -6.93 16.25
N ALA A 123 -12.74 -5.66 16.65
CA ALA A 123 -13.86 -4.77 16.88
C ALA A 123 -14.63 -4.49 15.57
N PRO A 124 -15.97 -4.55 15.59
CA PRO A 124 -16.78 -4.21 14.42
C PRO A 124 -16.57 -2.75 14.03
N LYS A 125 -16.60 -2.43 12.73
CA LYS A 125 -16.41 -1.06 12.19
C LYS A 125 -17.09 0.07 12.99
N PRO A 126 -18.38 -0.01 13.38
CA PRO A 126 -19.03 1.04 14.16
C PRO A 126 -18.47 1.22 15.58
N ALA A 127 -17.83 0.20 16.15
CA ALA A 127 -17.12 0.31 17.43
C ALA A 127 -15.75 0.97 17.27
N ARG A 128 -15.12 0.89 16.09
CA ARG A 128 -13.81 1.51 15.82
C ARG A 128 -13.87 3.04 15.89
N ALA A 129 -14.95 3.64 15.38
CA ALA A 129 -15.18 5.08 15.47
C ALA A 129 -15.33 5.58 16.93
N LYS A 130 -15.56 4.67 17.89
CA LYS A 130 -15.69 4.97 19.32
C LYS A 130 -14.42 4.67 20.12
N LEU A 131 -13.34 4.22 19.46
CA LEU A 131 -12.07 3.94 20.13
C LEU A 131 -11.49 5.23 20.71
N GLY A 132 -10.99 5.13 21.93
CA GLY A 132 -10.38 6.26 22.61
C GLY A 132 -8.99 6.58 22.07
N THR A 133 -8.49 7.76 22.42
CA THR A 133 -7.15 8.23 22.03
C THR A 133 -6.03 7.23 22.35
N ILE A 134 -6.15 6.50 23.47
CA ILE A 134 -5.17 5.48 23.88
C ILE A 134 -5.11 4.33 22.87
N ASP A 135 -6.26 3.84 22.39
CA ASP A 135 -6.33 2.75 21.41
C ASP A 135 -5.73 3.17 20.07
N TRP A 136 -5.96 4.42 19.67
CA TRP A 136 -5.36 5.01 18.47
C TRP A 136 -3.83 5.04 18.56
N PHE A 137 -3.29 5.51 19.68
CA PHE A 137 -1.83 5.52 19.90
C PHE A 137 -1.26 4.10 19.90
N LYS A 138 -1.96 3.14 20.50
CA LYS A 138 -1.52 1.74 20.54
C LYS A 138 -1.51 1.11 19.16
N MET A 139 -2.55 1.34 18.35
CA MET A 139 -2.62 0.89 16.96
C MET A 139 -1.50 1.48 16.11
N ARG A 140 -1.25 2.80 16.22
CA ARG A 140 -0.11 3.45 15.57
C ARG A 140 1.21 2.81 15.96
N GLN A 141 1.45 2.62 17.26
CA GLN A 141 2.69 2.05 17.76
C GLN A 141 2.91 0.62 17.26
N VAL A 142 1.86 -0.20 17.24
CA VAL A 142 1.97 -1.57 16.71
C VAL A 142 2.22 -1.58 15.21
N ALA A 143 1.57 -0.69 14.44
CA ALA A 143 1.84 -0.57 13.01
C ALA A 143 3.30 -0.13 12.74
N GLU A 144 3.81 0.87 13.47
CA GLU A 144 5.21 1.31 13.38
C GLU A 144 6.18 0.16 13.68
N GLN A 145 5.94 -0.58 14.77
CA GLN A 145 6.77 -1.72 15.14
C GLN A 145 6.66 -2.89 14.15
N ALA A 146 5.48 -3.10 13.55
CA ALA A 146 5.29 -4.11 12.52
C ALA A 146 6.16 -3.82 11.29
N LEU A 147 6.16 -2.56 10.82
CA LEU A 147 6.99 -2.10 9.70
C LEU A 147 8.49 -2.30 9.99
N ILE A 148 8.96 -1.89 11.18
CA ILE A 148 10.37 -2.02 11.60
C ILE A 148 10.77 -3.49 11.71
N ARG A 149 9.95 -4.35 12.35
CA ARG A 149 10.28 -5.77 12.55
C ARG A 149 10.23 -6.58 11.26
N ALA A 150 9.34 -6.23 10.33
CA ALA A 150 9.32 -6.79 8.98
C ALA A 150 10.36 -6.12 8.05
N ARG A 151 11.14 -5.17 8.59
CA ARG A 151 12.21 -4.42 7.92
C ARG A 151 11.80 -3.74 6.62
N VAL A 152 10.50 -3.47 6.43
CA VAL A 152 9.79 -3.18 5.16
C VAL A 152 10.72 -2.81 3.98
N LYS A 153 10.63 -1.74 3.21
CA LYS A 153 11.69 -1.03 2.43
C LYS A 153 10.93 0.09 1.74
N ALA A 154 9.75 -0.23 1.21
CA ALA A 154 8.74 0.73 0.82
C ALA A 154 7.32 0.24 1.13
N VAL A 155 6.40 1.20 1.32
CA VAL A 155 4.96 0.92 1.37
C VAL A 155 4.35 1.48 0.08
N PHE A 156 3.66 0.64 -0.68
CA PHE A 156 2.92 1.04 -1.88
C PHE A 156 1.44 1.14 -1.50
N ALA A 157 0.82 2.30 -1.73
CA ALA A 157 -0.61 2.48 -1.52
C ALA A 157 -1.33 2.61 -2.87
N ASP A 158 -1.91 1.52 -3.37
CA ASP A 158 -2.74 1.57 -4.58
C ASP A 158 -4.02 2.38 -4.31
N GLU A 159 -4.40 3.28 -5.19
CA GLU A 159 -5.42 4.31 -4.93
C GLU A 159 -5.16 5.17 -3.68
N GLY A 160 -3.89 5.49 -3.39
CA GLY A 160 -3.49 6.30 -2.24
C GLY A 160 -4.04 7.73 -2.22
N HIS A 161 -4.71 8.20 -3.28
CA HIS A 161 -5.53 9.42 -3.22
C HIS A 161 -6.61 9.33 -2.12
N ARG A 162 -7.07 8.13 -1.77
CA ARG A 162 -8.02 7.88 -0.67
C ARG A 162 -7.45 8.26 0.70
N LEU A 163 -6.13 8.21 0.88
CA LEU A 163 -5.46 8.69 2.10
C LEU A 163 -5.56 10.22 2.25
N MET A 164 -5.78 10.92 1.14
CA MET A 164 -5.92 12.38 1.09
C MET A 164 -7.37 12.83 1.28
N GLN A 165 -8.34 11.90 1.24
CA GLN A 165 -9.75 12.18 1.48
C GLN A 165 -10.00 12.24 3.00
N GLY A 166 -9.78 13.42 3.59
CA GLY A 166 -10.14 13.69 4.99
C GLY A 166 -11.66 13.80 5.20
N ASP A 167 -12.09 13.73 6.46
CA ASP A 167 -13.50 13.95 6.90
C ASP A 167 -13.88 15.43 6.98
N GLY A 168 -13.07 16.31 6.37
CA GLY A 168 -13.17 17.76 6.49
C GLY A 168 -12.47 18.33 7.72
N SER A 169 -11.98 17.51 8.65
CA SER A 169 -11.21 17.96 9.82
C SER A 169 -9.71 18.06 9.58
N HIS A 170 -9.19 17.35 8.57
CA HIS A 170 -7.78 17.33 8.20
C HIS A 170 -7.56 17.80 6.77
N SER A 171 -6.63 18.73 6.59
CA SER A 171 -6.18 19.15 5.25
C SER A 171 -5.30 18.08 4.59
N VAL A 172 -5.13 18.17 3.27
CA VAL A 172 -4.19 17.30 2.54
C VAL A 172 -2.77 17.44 3.10
N ASP A 173 -2.35 18.65 3.46
CA ASP A 173 -1.04 18.91 4.06
C ASP A 173 -0.86 18.19 5.40
N GLU A 174 -1.91 18.16 6.23
CA GLU A 174 -1.89 17.42 7.51
C GLU A 174 -1.82 15.90 7.29
N GLN A 175 -2.40 15.37 6.21
CA GLN A 175 -2.26 13.95 5.86
C GLN A 175 -0.84 13.64 5.38
N LEU A 176 -0.26 14.50 4.54
CA LEU A 176 1.13 14.35 4.07
C LEU A 176 2.14 14.44 5.22
N GLU A 177 1.94 15.37 6.16
CA GLU A 177 2.81 15.52 7.34
C GLU A 177 2.66 14.32 8.29
N TRP A 178 1.44 13.78 8.44
CA TRP A 178 1.21 12.54 9.19
C TRP A 178 1.97 11.36 8.57
N MET A 179 1.90 11.20 7.25
CA MET A 179 2.59 10.13 6.54
C MET A 179 4.10 10.30 6.62
N LYS A 180 4.61 11.53 6.46
CA LYS A 180 6.03 11.86 6.65
C LYS A 180 6.50 11.55 8.08
N SER A 181 5.70 11.90 9.09
CA SER A 181 5.98 11.58 10.49
C SER A 181 6.09 10.07 10.70
N LEU A 182 5.22 9.27 10.05
CA LEU A 182 5.27 7.82 10.11
C LEU A 182 6.56 7.28 9.47
N SER A 183 6.90 7.72 8.25
CA SER A 183 8.13 7.34 7.54
C SER A 183 9.39 7.69 8.33
N ASN A 184 9.45 8.88 8.92
CA ASN A 184 10.61 9.32 9.68
C ASN A 184 10.83 8.50 10.95
N ARG A 185 9.75 8.01 11.57
CA ARG A 185 9.82 7.20 12.81
C ARG A 185 10.16 5.74 12.54
N THR A 186 9.92 5.27 11.33
CA THR A 186 10.34 3.95 10.87
C THR A 186 11.73 4.00 10.23
N SER A 187 12.24 5.20 9.89
CA SER A 187 13.61 5.63 9.55
C SER A 187 14.43 4.76 8.59
N GLU A 188 13.81 3.77 7.95
CA GLU A 188 14.42 2.94 6.90
C GLU A 188 13.53 2.92 5.62
N PHE A 189 12.47 3.74 5.51
CA PHE A 189 11.51 3.65 4.38
C PHE A 189 11.20 4.98 3.69
N PRO A 190 11.23 5.06 2.35
CA PRO A 190 10.40 5.97 1.58
C PRO A 190 8.96 5.42 1.67
N ALA A 191 8.02 6.17 2.26
CA ALA A 191 6.62 5.82 2.08
C ALA A 191 6.23 6.20 0.66
N LEU A 192 6.34 5.26 -0.28
CA LEU A 192 5.94 5.48 -1.67
C LEU A 192 4.41 5.60 -1.77
N SER A 193 3.92 6.78 -1.47
CA SER A 193 2.51 7.11 -1.40
C SER A 193 1.99 7.55 -2.76
N ILE A 194 1.37 6.62 -3.46
CA ILE A 194 0.87 6.81 -4.82
C ILE A 194 -0.47 7.53 -4.77
N GLN A 195 -0.53 8.79 -5.21
CA GLN A 195 -1.79 9.46 -5.51
C GLN A 195 -2.16 9.26 -6.99
N HIS A 196 -3.45 9.06 -7.18
CA HIS A 196 -4.18 9.37 -8.40
C HIS A 196 -4.58 10.86 -8.32
N VAL A 197 -4.29 11.66 -9.33
CA VAL A 197 -4.84 13.02 -9.48
C VAL A 197 -5.34 13.22 -10.92
N TRP A 198 -6.42 14.00 -11.01
CA TRP A 198 -7.23 14.50 -12.15
C TRP A 198 -8.51 13.68 -12.37
N ARG A 199 -9.72 14.20 -12.12
CA ARG A 199 -10.21 15.59 -12.06
C ARG A 199 -11.08 15.85 -10.84
#